data_AF-A0A5M6INK4-F1
#
_entry.id   AF-A0A5M6INK4-F1
#
_cell.length_a   1.000
_cell.length_b   1.000
_cell.length_c   1.000
_cell.angle_alpha   90.00
_cell.angle_beta   90.00
_cell.angle_gamma   90.00
#
_symmetry.space_group_name_H-M   'P 1'
#
loop_
_entity.id
_entity.type
_entity.pdbx_description
1 polymer ?
#
loop_
_entity_poly.entity_id
_entity_poly.type
_entity_poly.pdbx_seq_one_letter_code
_entity_poly.pdbx_strand_id
1 'polypeptide(L)'
;MADTTKTPTHTAFAVKRAMNLKRQGRWLEIGKARIDEEGGVHVFLDRLPVGGFNGYVYLAPLGTQPPRLEPQRPRAFDEDELDG
;
A
#
# COMPACT_ATOMS: atom_id res chain seq x y z
N MET A 1 17.80 -7.66 -15.59
CA MET A 1 16.70 -6.71 -15.87
C MET A 1 15.39 -7.39 -15.56
N ALA A 2 14.38 -6.69 -15.03
CA ALA A 2 13.06 -7.29 -14.81
C ALA A 2 12.50 -7.74 -16.16
N ASP A 3 12.10 -9.01 -16.26
CA ASP A 3 11.45 -9.56 -17.45
C ASP A 3 10.04 -8.96 -17.57
N THR A 4 9.92 -7.89 -18.36
CA THR A 4 8.67 -7.16 -18.62
C THR A 4 7.77 -7.86 -19.64
N THR A 5 8.20 -9.00 -20.18
CA THR A 5 7.50 -9.70 -21.27
C THR A 5 6.34 -10.57 -20.75
N LYS A 6 6.35 -10.95 -19.47
CA LYS A 6 5.28 -11.77 -18.89
C LYS A 6 4.12 -10.89 -18.40
N THR A 7 2.90 -11.34 -18.69
CA THR A 7 1.66 -10.64 -18.34
C THR A 7 1.55 -10.42 -16.82
N PRO A 8 1.28 -9.19 -16.36
CA PRO A 8 1.03 -8.92 -14.95
C PRO A 8 -0.24 -9.63 -14.48
N THR A 9 -0.22 -10.15 -13.26
CA THR A 9 -1.36 -10.85 -12.64
C THR A 9 -2.05 -10.02 -11.57
N HIS A 10 -1.35 -8.99 -11.06
CA HIS A 10 -1.81 -8.14 -9.96
C HIS A 10 -1.58 -6.65 -10.26
N THR A 11 -2.34 -5.80 -9.59
CA THR A 11 -2.13 -4.36 -9.50
C THR A 11 -1.54 -4.03 -8.12
N ALA A 12 -0.53 -3.17 -8.10
CA ALA A 12 0.08 -2.70 -6.87
C ALA A 12 -0.59 -1.41 -6.39
N PHE A 13 -1.00 -1.37 -5.13
CA PHE A 13 -1.62 -0.22 -4.48
C PHE A 13 -0.83 0.24 -3.27
N ALA A 14 -0.72 1.55 -3.06
CA ALA A 14 -0.23 2.13 -1.82
C ALA A 14 -1.30 2.97 -1.13
N VAL A 15 -1.21 3.06 0.20
CA VAL A 15 -2.05 3.96 0.98
C VAL A 15 -1.45 5.35 0.93
N LYS A 16 -2.19 6.31 0.39
CA LYS A 16 -1.91 7.73 0.62
C LYS A 16 -2.68 8.20 1.83
N ARG A 17 -1.96 8.53 2.91
CA ARG A 17 -2.55 9.21 4.07
C ARG A 17 -2.98 10.62 3.65
N ALA A 18 -4.22 10.98 3.98
CA ALA A 18 -4.64 12.36 3.87
C ALA A 18 -3.99 13.15 5.01
N MET A 19 -3.50 14.36 4.72
CA MET A 19 -2.86 15.25 5.70
C MET A 19 -3.85 15.78 6.76
N ASN A 20 -5.12 15.42 6.66
CA ASN A 20 -6.22 15.96 7.44
C ASN A 20 -6.87 14.81 8.22
N LEU A 21 -6.93 14.92 9.56
CA LEU A 21 -7.40 13.87 10.48
C LEU A 21 -8.80 13.33 10.17
N LYS A 22 -9.62 14.13 9.47
CA LYS A 22 -11.01 13.81 9.07
C LYS A 22 -11.12 13.05 7.74
N ARG A 23 -10.05 12.93 6.96
CA ARG A 23 -10.07 12.24 5.66
C ARG A 23 -9.41 10.89 5.79
N GLN A 24 -10.16 9.83 5.52
CA GLN A 24 -9.64 8.48 5.41
C GLN A 24 -8.50 8.44 4.38
N GLY A 25 -7.48 7.63 4.63
CA GLY A 25 -6.49 7.31 3.61
C GLY A 25 -7.18 6.72 2.38
N ARG A 26 -6.54 6.84 1.21
CA ARG A 26 -7.06 6.23 -0.02
C ARG A 26 -6.01 5.33 -0.64
N TRP A 27 -6.48 4.26 -1.26
CA TRP A 27 -5.64 3.46 -2.15
C TRP A 27 -5.31 4.25 -3.40
N LEU A 28 -4.05 4.18 -3.79
CA LEU A 28 -3.54 4.66 -5.05
C LEU A 28 -2.92 3.50 -5.79
N GLU A 29 -3.32 3.28 -7.03
CA GLU A 29 -2.57 2.40 -7.93
C GLU A 29 -1.18 3.02 -8.17
N ILE A 30 -0.14 2.21 -7.94
CA ILE A 30 1.27 2.62 -8.04
C ILE A 30 2.09 1.73 -8.96
N GLY A 31 1.46 0.76 -9.62
CA GLY A 31 2.14 -0.12 -10.56
C GLY A 31 1.45 -1.44 -10.81
N LYS A 32 2.19 -2.36 -11.42
CA LYS A 32 1.76 -3.72 -11.74
C LYS A 32 2.66 -4.73 -11.05
N ALA A 33 2.12 -5.91 -10.77
CA ALA A 33 2.87 -7.00 -10.18
C ALA A 33 2.54 -8.34 -10.82
N ARG A 34 3.49 -9.27 -10.71
CA ARG A 34 3.37 -10.67 -11.10
C ARG A 34 3.83 -11.52 -9.93
N ILE A 35 3.04 -12.54 -9.63
CA ILE A 35 3.42 -13.65 -8.76
C ILE A 35 3.63 -14.85 -9.68
N ASP A 36 4.80 -15.47 -9.64
CA ASP A 36 5.08 -16.70 -10.40
C ASP A 36 4.63 -17.96 -9.65
N GLU A 37 4.75 -19.12 -10.31
CA GLU A 37 4.33 -20.42 -9.77
C GLU A 37 5.17 -20.86 -8.55
N GLU A 38 6.38 -20.32 -8.40
CA GLU A 38 7.29 -20.58 -7.28
C GLU A 38 7.03 -19.62 -6.10
N GLY A 39 6.08 -18.68 -6.25
CA GLY A 39 5.73 -17.67 -5.27
C GLY A 39 6.61 -16.41 -5.31
N GLY A 40 7.50 -16.30 -6.30
CA GLY A 40 8.31 -15.12 -6.57
C GLY A 40 7.45 -13.91 -6.94
N VAL A 41 7.67 -12.80 -6.23
CA VAL A 41 6.90 -11.56 -6.42
C VAL A 41 7.75 -10.54 -7.16
N HIS A 42 7.30 -10.16 -8.35
CA HIS A 42 7.90 -9.12 -9.16
C HIS A 42 6.97 -7.92 -9.21
N VAL A 43 7.46 -6.75 -8.79
CA VAL A 43 6.67 -5.52 -8.79
C VAL A 43 7.36 -4.48 -9.66
N PHE A 44 6.60 -3.91 -10.60
CA PHE A 44 6.99 -2.74 -11.36
C PHE A 44 6.20 -1.53 -10.87
N LEU A 45 6.90 -0.56 -10.29
CA LEU A 45 6.31 0.68 -9.79
C LEU A 45 6.47 1.77 -10.85
N ASP A 46 5.36 2.26 -11.39
CA ASP A 46 5.36 3.34 -12.39
C ASP A 46 5.31 4.74 -11.74
N ARG A 47 4.93 4.78 -10.46
CA ARG A 47 4.87 6.00 -9.65
C ARG A 47 5.06 5.68 -8.17
N LEU A 48 5.62 6.63 -7.44
CA LEU A 48 5.67 6.57 -5.98
C LEU A 48 4.74 7.63 -5.38
N PRO A 49 4.03 7.35 -4.27
CA PRO A 49 3.21 8.36 -3.63
C PRO A 49 4.08 9.48 -3.06
N VAL A 50 3.75 10.73 -3.39
CA VAL A 50 4.42 11.91 -2.82
C VAL A 50 3.82 12.20 -1.44
N GLY A 51 4.64 11.99 -0.40
CA GLY A 51 4.31 12.25 1.00
C GLY A 51 3.37 11.20 1.63
N GLY A 52 3.60 10.88 2.91
CA GLY A 52 2.73 9.97 3.68
C GLY A 52 2.81 8.49 3.29
N PHE A 53 3.68 8.11 2.34
CA PHE A 53 4.00 6.73 2.00
C PHE A 53 4.82 6.09 3.11
N ASN A 54 4.39 4.92 3.58
CA ASN A 54 5.04 4.17 4.66
C ASN A 54 5.78 2.91 4.17
N GLY A 55 5.96 2.75 2.86
CA GLY A 55 6.55 1.55 2.26
C GLY A 55 5.58 0.37 2.10
N TYR A 56 4.34 0.47 2.57
CA TYR A 56 3.36 -0.62 2.43
C TYR A 56 2.73 -0.64 1.03
N VAL A 57 2.75 -1.81 0.40
CA VAL A 57 2.13 -2.07 -0.90
C VAL A 57 1.17 -3.25 -0.76
N TYR A 58 -0.08 -3.06 -1.22
CA TYR A 58 -1.07 -4.11 -1.35
C TYR A 58 -1.11 -4.60 -2.80
N LEU A 59 -1.01 -5.91 -3.02
CA LEU A 59 -1.14 -6.53 -4.34
C LEU A 59 -2.55 -7.10 -4.46
N ALA A 60 -3.36 -6.54 -5.37
CA ALA A 60 -4.69 -7.06 -5.66
C ALA A 60 -4.68 -7.78 -7.01
N PRO A 61 -5.33 -8.95 -7.17
CA PRO A 61 -5.52 -9.56 -8.49
C PRO A 61 -6.14 -8.56 -9.48
N LEU A 62 -5.77 -8.66 -10.76
CA LEU A 62 -6.31 -7.77 -11.79
C LEU A 62 -7.85 -7.75 -11.77
N GLY A 63 -8.42 -6.54 -11.86
CA GLY A 63 -9.87 -6.31 -11.81
C GLY A 63 -10.47 -6.27 -10.41
N THR A 64 -9.69 -6.54 -9.36
CA THR A 64 -10.15 -6.46 -7.97
C THR A 64 -9.74 -5.14 -7.31
N GLN A 65 -10.50 -4.71 -6.30
CA GLN A 65 -10.16 -3.57 -5.48
C GLN A 65 -9.55 -4.00 -4.15
N PRO A 66 -8.60 -3.21 -3.61
CA PRO A 66 -8.10 -3.41 -2.26
C PRO A 66 -9.21 -3.21 -1.21
N PRO A 67 -9.09 -3.83 -0.03
CA PRO A 67 -10.09 -3.74 1.04
C PRO A 67 -10.26 -2.29 1.51
N ARG A 68 -11.45 -1.92 2.01
CA ARG A 68 -11.66 -0.56 2.54
C ARG A 68 -10.69 -0.29 3.70
N LEU A 69 -10.08 0.89 3.70
CA LEU A 69 -9.23 1.33 4.79
C LEU A 69 -10.09 1.67 6.00
N GLU A 70 -9.87 0.97 7.11
CA GLU A 70 -10.49 1.34 8.38
C GLU A 70 -9.83 2.61 8.94
N PRO A 71 -10.60 3.53 9.55
CA PRO A 71 -10.01 4.65 10.28
C PRO A 71 -9.14 4.11 11.42
N GLN A 72 -7.83 4.35 11.36
CA GLN A 72 -6.98 4.14 12.52
C GLN A 72 -7.41 5.16 13.59
N ARG A 73 -8.04 4.69 14.67
CA ARG A 73 -8.16 5.53 15.86
C ARG A 73 -6.74 5.83 16.34
N PRO A 74 -6.44 7.07 16.77
CA PRO A 74 -5.19 7.33 17.47
C PRO A 74 -5.04 6.30 18.58
N ARG A 75 -3.88 5.64 18.69
CA ARG A 75 -3.55 4.92 19.92
C ARG A 75 -3.64 5.95 21.03
N ALA A 76 -4.39 5.64 22.10
CA ALA A 76 -4.25 6.39 23.34
C ALA A 76 -2.76 6.32 23.69
N PHE A 77 -2.13 7.47 23.85
CA PHE A 77 -0.84 7.51 24.51
C PHE A 77 -1.15 7.10 25.95
N ASP A 78 -0.62 5.95 26.40
CA ASP A 78 -0.67 5.61 27.81
C ASP A 78 0.13 6.70 28.55
N GLU A 79 -0.54 7.46 29.40
CA GLU A 79 -0.02 8.63 30.12
C GLU A 79 0.94 8.22 31.28
N ASP A 80 1.42 6.97 31.31
CA ASP A 80 2.17 6.39 32.44
C ASP A 80 3.72 6.49 32.30
N GLU A 81 4.26 7.30 31.38
CA GLU A 81 5.71 7.44 31.17
C GLU A 81 6.26 8.87 31.39
N LEU A 82 5.57 9.66 32.22
CA LEU A 82 5.98 11.03 32.62
C LEU A 82 6.22 11.20 34.14
N ASP A 83 6.51 10.11 34.85
CA ASP A 83 7.02 10.16 36.23
C ASP A 83 8.12 9.11 36.41
N GLY A 84 9.36 9.52 36.16
CA GLY A 84 10.58 8.71 36.33
C GLY A 84 11.82 9.57 36.49
#